data_AF-A0A1A8RRZ4-F1
#
_entry.id   AF-A0A1A8RRZ4-F1
#
_cell.length_a   1.000
_cell.length_b   1.000
_cell.length_c   1.000
_cell.angle_alpha   90.00
_cell.angle_beta   90.00
_cell.angle_gamma   90.00
#
_symmetry.space_group_name_H-M   'P 1'
#
loop_
_entity.id
_entity.type
_entity.pdbx_description
1 polymer ?
#
loop_
_entity_poly.entity_id
_entity_poly.type
_entity_poly.pdbx_seq_one_letter_code
_entity_poly.pdbx_strand_id
1 'polypeptide(L)'
;MADSSIVTLGTARSLLVDSSVYDSRITETTKDHHALLNMTCEDGEDMLPKVETRVVLVGEAGRNGALVKALQDINSPFLMTDNVQEFGDGDNTEFETVFVLTDFNSPDYSYLYKRDNRIIGPPVVLHCAAKDEPLHFSCRPLYCTAMLSLSLCFTGFRNKEVMKTLVNLVHHMGGTIRKDF
;
A
#
# COMPACT_ATOMS: atom_id res chain seq x y z
N MET A 1 2.50 29.44 60.69
CA MET A 1 2.55 27.96 60.76
C MET A 1 1.70 27.40 59.63
N ALA A 2 2.34 26.54 58.82
CA ALA A 2 1.80 25.54 57.88
C ALA A 2 1.10 25.96 56.57
N ASP A 3 1.78 25.58 55.49
CA ASP A 3 1.46 25.44 54.06
C ASP A 3 0.20 24.66 53.66
N SER A 4 -0.28 24.94 52.43
CA SER A 4 -0.48 23.99 51.29
C SER A 4 -1.14 24.77 50.12
N SER A 5 -0.39 25.28 49.15
CA SER A 5 0.09 24.67 47.88
C SER A 5 -1.03 24.30 46.88
N ILE A 6 -1.17 25.11 45.82
CA ILE A 6 -1.92 24.83 44.59
C ILE A 6 -0.91 24.72 43.44
N VAL A 7 -0.90 23.59 42.74
CA VAL A 7 0.02 23.31 41.62
C VAL A 7 -0.65 23.64 40.30
N THR A 8 0.09 24.39 39.48
CA THR A 8 -0.18 24.87 38.11
C THR A 8 -0.01 23.77 37.06
N LEU A 9 -0.87 23.73 36.03
CA LEU A 9 -0.57 23.39 34.63
C LEU A 9 -1.86 23.63 33.84
N GLY A 10 -1.95 24.25 32.66
CA GLY A 10 -1.02 24.58 31.61
C GLY A 10 -1.88 24.68 30.34
N THR A 11 -1.66 25.70 29.54
CA THR A 11 -2.47 26.16 28.40
C THR A 11 -2.73 25.06 27.36
N ALA A 12 -3.99 24.65 27.18
CA ALA A 12 -4.38 23.77 26.07
C ALA A 12 -4.72 24.64 24.84
N ARG A 13 -3.75 24.76 23.93
CA ARG A 13 -3.93 25.33 22.59
C ARG A 13 -4.76 24.36 21.73
N SER A 14 -5.86 24.85 21.18
CA SER A 14 -6.56 24.25 20.05
C SER A 14 -5.60 24.11 18.87
N LEU A 15 -5.45 22.89 18.34
CA LEU A 15 -4.82 22.66 17.05
C LEU A 15 -5.87 22.06 16.12
N LEU A 16 -6.52 22.96 15.37
CA LEU A 16 -7.11 22.62 14.08
C LEU A 16 -5.93 22.31 13.15
N VAL A 17 -5.81 21.06 12.71
CA VAL A 17 -4.89 20.68 11.64
C VAL A 17 -5.71 20.57 10.37
N ASP A 18 -5.69 21.64 9.58
CA ASP A 18 -6.16 21.65 8.20
C ASP A 18 -5.23 20.79 7.34
N SER A 19 -5.69 19.59 6.96
CA SER A 19 -5.01 18.80 5.92
C SER A 19 -5.37 19.36 4.56
N SER A 20 -4.57 20.32 4.08
CA SER A 20 -4.64 20.73 2.69
C SER A 20 -3.23 20.95 2.10
N VAL A 21 -3.07 20.42 0.89
CA VAL A 21 -2.08 20.78 -0.13
C VAL A 21 -0.67 20.24 0.07
N TYR A 22 -0.35 19.14 -0.62
CA TYR A 22 1.00 18.93 -1.13
C TYR A 22 0.97 19.22 -2.63
N ASP A 23 1.46 20.41 -2.98
CA ASP A 23 1.82 20.85 -4.33
C ASP A 23 3.30 21.24 -4.26
N SER A 24 4.15 20.62 -5.06
CA SER A 24 5.50 21.13 -5.33
C SER A 24 6.04 20.63 -6.67
N ARG A 25 5.80 21.45 -7.69
CA ARG A 25 6.77 22.05 -8.63
C ARG A 25 8.11 21.32 -8.81
N ILE A 26 8.29 20.80 -10.02
CA ILE A 26 9.55 20.32 -10.61
C ILE A 26 10.27 21.47 -11.32
N THR A 27 11.56 21.65 -11.01
CA THR A 27 12.50 22.46 -11.79
C THR A 27 13.25 21.61 -12.80
N GLU A 28 13.38 22.17 -14.00
CA GLU A 28 13.97 21.61 -15.22
C GLU A 28 15.49 21.74 -15.23
N THR A 29 16.25 20.67 -15.56
CA THR A 29 17.54 20.75 -16.26
C THR A 29 17.91 19.45 -17.01
N THR A 30 17.90 19.55 -18.35
CA THR A 30 18.85 19.03 -19.36
C THR A 30 19.42 17.59 -19.34
N LYS A 31 19.09 16.87 -20.43
CA LYS A 31 19.89 15.91 -21.24
C LYS A 31 20.71 14.83 -20.51
N ASP A 32 20.31 13.56 -20.63
CA ASP A 32 20.74 12.69 -21.73
C ASP A 32 20.01 11.34 -21.72
N HIS A 33 19.82 10.79 -22.92
CA HIS A 33 19.14 9.53 -23.19
C HIS A 33 19.98 8.32 -22.73
N HIS A 34 19.44 7.49 -21.82
CA HIS A 34 19.60 6.03 -21.69
C HIS A 34 19.38 5.60 -20.21
N ALA A 35 18.14 5.41 -19.77
CA ALA A 35 17.83 4.62 -18.58
C ALA A 35 16.37 4.15 -18.62
N LEU A 36 16.21 2.91 -19.03
CA LEU A 36 14.99 2.13 -19.13
C LEU A 36 14.71 1.52 -17.75
N LEU A 37 13.48 1.67 -17.24
CA LEU A 37 12.87 0.97 -16.09
C LEU A 37 13.41 1.25 -14.67
N ASN A 38 13.42 2.51 -14.22
CA ASN A 38 13.44 2.81 -12.79
C ASN A 38 12.65 4.10 -12.52
N MET A 39 11.32 3.99 -12.43
CA MET A 39 10.50 5.02 -11.78
C MET A 39 10.22 4.52 -10.36
N THR A 40 11.26 4.64 -9.55
CA THR A 40 11.20 4.63 -8.10
C THR A 40 10.29 5.75 -7.63
N CYS A 41 9.62 5.52 -6.50
CA CYS A 41 9.02 6.56 -5.71
C CYS A 41 10.12 7.57 -5.36
N GLU A 42 10.26 8.66 -6.11
CA GLU A 42 11.24 9.70 -5.80
C GLU A 42 10.73 10.50 -4.59
N ASP A 43 11.13 10.08 -3.39
CA ASP A 43 11.98 10.86 -2.48
C ASP A 43 12.04 10.13 -1.11
N GLY A 44 13.24 9.68 -0.76
CA GLY A 44 13.51 8.86 0.43
C GLY A 44 14.32 7.63 0.08
N GLU A 45 15.65 7.73 0.23
CA GLU A 45 16.51 6.57 0.41
C GLU A 45 16.15 5.87 1.74
N ASP A 46 14.96 5.30 1.85
CA ASP A 46 14.64 4.39 2.93
C ASP A 46 15.28 3.06 2.57
N MET A 47 16.48 2.81 3.11
CA MET A 47 17.03 1.47 3.18
C MET A 47 15.97 0.58 3.83
N LEU A 48 15.24 -0.16 2.98
CA LEU A 48 14.23 -1.11 3.44
C LEU A 48 14.88 -2.02 4.49
N PRO A 49 14.23 -2.23 5.64
CA PRO A 49 14.73 -3.21 6.59
C PRO A 49 14.80 -4.55 5.84
N LYS A 50 15.93 -5.26 5.89
CA LYS A 50 16.13 -6.60 5.31
C LYS A 50 15.35 -7.63 6.13
N VAL A 51 14.05 -7.40 6.26
CA VAL A 51 13.11 -8.22 6.99
C VAL A 51 12.47 -9.12 5.94
N GLU A 52 12.43 -10.41 6.22
CA GLU A 52 11.89 -11.40 5.29
C GLU A 52 10.39 -11.14 5.09
N THR A 53 9.95 -11.06 3.82
CA THR A 53 8.54 -10.83 3.49
C THR A 53 7.77 -12.15 3.63
N ARG A 54 6.70 -12.15 4.42
CA ARG A 54 5.80 -13.30 4.62
C ARG A 54 4.43 -13.02 4.06
N VAL A 55 3.93 -13.94 3.25
CA VAL A 55 2.63 -13.83 2.59
C VAL A 55 1.55 -14.50 3.43
N VAL A 56 0.42 -13.84 3.64
CA VAL A 56 -0.74 -14.39 4.36
C VAL A 56 -1.92 -14.46 3.39
N LEU A 57 -2.29 -15.69 3.02
CA LEU A 57 -3.44 -15.97 2.19
C LEU A 57 -4.71 -15.93 3.06
N VAL A 58 -5.62 -15.00 2.75
CA VAL A 58 -6.84 -14.80 3.54
C VAL A 58 -8.01 -15.56 2.91
N GLY A 59 -8.66 -16.41 3.70
CA GLY A 59 -9.91 -17.09 3.36
C GLY A 59 -9.82 -17.87 2.04
N GLU A 60 -10.60 -17.45 1.05
CA GLU A 60 -10.68 -18.14 -0.24
C GLU A 60 -9.36 -18.15 -1.01
N ALA A 61 -8.48 -17.18 -0.77
CA ALA A 61 -7.16 -17.12 -1.40
C ALA A 61 -6.34 -18.38 -1.10
N GLY A 62 -6.44 -18.91 0.13
CA GLY A 62 -5.74 -20.13 0.54
C GLY A 62 -6.20 -21.40 -0.19
N ARG A 63 -7.44 -21.41 -0.70
CA ARG A 63 -8.00 -22.55 -1.43
C ARG A 63 -7.57 -22.60 -2.90
N ASN A 64 -6.98 -21.54 -3.42
CA ASN A 64 -6.55 -21.47 -4.80
C ASN A 64 -5.19 -22.18 -4.99
N GLY A 65 -5.22 -23.41 -5.51
CA GLY A 65 -4.00 -24.20 -5.74
C GLY A 65 -3.00 -23.56 -6.70
N ALA A 66 -3.44 -22.74 -7.65
CA ALA A 66 -2.54 -22.01 -8.55
C ALA A 66 -1.77 -20.92 -7.79
N LEU A 67 -2.42 -20.26 -6.83
CA LEU A 67 -1.80 -19.22 -6.00
C LEU A 67 -0.74 -19.81 -5.05
N VAL A 68 -1.05 -20.95 -4.43
CA VAL A 68 -0.11 -21.68 -3.57
C VAL A 68 1.11 -22.13 -4.36
N LYS A 69 0.90 -22.69 -5.56
CA LYS A 69 1.99 -23.07 -6.44
C LYS A 69 2.85 -21.86 -6.85
N ALA A 70 2.21 -20.76 -7.23
CA ALA A 70 2.93 -19.53 -7.58
C ALA A 70 3.83 -19.03 -6.45
N LEU A 71 3.37 -19.09 -5.19
CA LEU A 71 4.18 -18.72 -4.02
C LEU A 71 5.37 -19.65 -3.79
N GLN A 72 5.18 -20.95 -4.04
CA GLN A 72 6.27 -21.94 -4.00
C GLN A 72 7.30 -21.67 -5.11
N ASP A 73 6.84 -21.36 -6.32
CA ASP A 73 7.70 -21.10 -7.48
C ASP A 73 8.63 -19.89 -7.22
N ILE A 74 8.14 -18.83 -6.55
CA ILE A 74 8.94 -17.65 -6.17
C ILE A 74 9.63 -17.77 -4.81
N ASN A 75 9.67 -18.95 -4.19
CA ASN A 75 10.26 -19.23 -2.88
C ASN A 75 9.83 -18.26 -1.76
N SER A 76 8.57 -17.77 -1.78
CA SER A 76 8.07 -16.85 -0.76
C SER A 76 7.40 -17.61 0.39
N PRO A 77 7.78 -17.36 1.67
CA PRO A 77 7.14 -18.00 2.80
C PRO A 77 5.69 -17.54 2.90
N PHE A 78 4.76 -18.49 3.10
CA PHE A 78 3.33 -18.18 3.17
C PHE A 78 2.60 -18.91 4.30
N LEU A 79 1.51 -18.30 4.76
CA LEU A 79 0.56 -18.82 5.74
C LEU A 79 -0.85 -18.69 5.18
N MET A 80 -1.77 -19.47 5.74
CA MET A 80 -3.20 -19.37 5.46
C MET A 80 -3.94 -19.00 6.73
N THR A 81 -4.89 -18.09 6.64
CA THR A 81 -5.78 -17.75 7.75
C THR A 81 -7.17 -17.45 7.24
N ASP A 82 -8.18 -17.84 8.02
CA ASP A 82 -9.56 -17.38 7.83
C ASP A 82 -9.88 -16.14 8.69
N ASN A 83 -8.97 -15.75 9.60
CA ASN A 83 -9.15 -14.63 10.51
C ASN A 83 -7.96 -13.66 10.43
N VAL A 84 -8.19 -12.51 9.80
CA VAL A 84 -7.15 -11.47 9.64
C VAL A 84 -6.75 -10.80 10.95
N GLN A 85 -7.58 -10.89 12.00
CA GLN A 85 -7.32 -10.22 13.27
C GLN A 85 -6.12 -10.79 14.02
N GLU A 86 -5.88 -12.10 13.85
CA GLU A 86 -4.77 -12.81 14.50
C GLU A 86 -3.40 -12.31 14.04
N PHE A 87 -3.34 -11.73 12.83
CA PHE A 87 -2.10 -11.26 12.20
C PHE A 87 -2.07 -9.76 11.99
N GLY A 88 -3.23 -9.09 11.91
CA GLY A 88 -3.34 -7.65 11.65
C GLY A 88 -3.21 -6.77 12.89
N ASP A 89 -3.39 -7.32 14.09
CA ASP A 89 -3.16 -6.63 15.37
C ASP A 89 -1.75 -6.93 15.96
N GLY A 90 -1.00 -7.86 15.37
CA GLY A 90 0.30 -8.30 15.87
C GLY A 90 1.47 -7.54 15.25
N ASP A 91 2.21 -6.79 16.08
CA ASP A 91 3.45 -6.11 15.72
C ASP A 91 4.58 -7.14 15.53
N ASN A 92 4.48 -7.96 14.49
CA ASN A 92 5.48 -8.96 14.13
C ASN A 92 6.69 -8.26 13.50
N THR A 93 7.55 -7.68 14.33
CA THR A 93 8.79 -6.98 13.90
C THR A 93 9.79 -7.89 13.19
N GLU A 94 9.57 -9.20 13.20
CA GLU A 94 10.40 -10.22 12.56
C GLU A 94 10.15 -10.37 11.05
N PHE A 95 8.95 -10.03 10.56
CA PHE A 95 8.55 -10.26 9.17
C PHE A 95 7.71 -9.11 8.61
N GLU A 96 7.97 -8.71 7.37
CA GLU A 96 7.06 -7.85 6.63
C GLU A 96 5.88 -8.70 6.17
N THR A 97 4.70 -8.49 6.77
CA THR A 97 3.53 -9.33 6.47
C THR A 97 2.70 -8.72 5.33
N VAL A 98 2.44 -9.51 4.30
CA VAL A 98 1.66 -9.12 3.11
C VAL A 98 0.41 -9.97 3.01
N PHE A 99 -0.76 -9.33 3.02
CA PHE A 99 -2.05 -10.02 2.97
C PHE A 99 -2.55 -10.15 1.53
N VAL A 100 -2.92 -11.36 1.13
CA VAL A 100 -3.54 -11.64 -0.17
C VAL A 100 -5.05 -11.80 0.00
N LEU A 101 -5.80 -10.89 -0.60
CA LEU A 101 -7.27 -10.85 -0.55
C LEU A 101 -7.85 -11.00 -1.95
N THR A 102 -8.85 -11.88 -2.09
CA THR A 102 -9.56 -12.10 -3.36
C THR A 102 -10.46 -10.93 -3.76
N ASP A 103 -10.96 -10.17 -2.78
CA ASP A 103 -11.84 -9.02 -2.97
C ASP A 103 -11.48 -7.85 -2.03
N PHE A 104 -11.32 -6.66 -2.61
CA PHE A 104 -11.06 -5.40 -1.89
C PHE A 104 -12.34 -4.70 -1.41
N ASN A 105 -13.51 -5.28 -1.67
CA ASN A 105 -14.78 -4.86 -1.09
C ASN A 105 -15.20 -5.72 0.11
N SER A 106 -14.24 -6.34 0.80
CA SER A 106 -14.46 -7.21 1.95
C SER A 106 -14.30 -6.46 3.29
N PRO A 107 -14.92 -6.96 4.38
CA PRO A 107 -14.67 -6.44 5.72
C PRO A 107 -13.20 -6.61 6.13
N ASP A 108 -12.55 -7.68 5.68
CA ASP A 108 -11.14 -7.96 5.92
C ASP A 108 -10.23 -6.91 5.28
N TYR A 109 -10.52 -6.53 4.02
CA TYR A 109 -9.83 -5.41 3.37
C TYR A 109 -9.97 -4.12 4.18
N SER A 110 -11.19 -3.77 4.59
CA SER A 110 -11.44 -2.54 5.36
C SER A 110 -10.73 -2.53 6.71
N TYR A 111 -10.63 -3.69 7.37
CA TYR A 111 -9.94 -3.88 8.63
C TYR A 111 -8.42 -3.72 8.48
N LEU A 112 -7.84 -4.35 7.45
CA LEU A 112 -6.41 -4.33 7.17
C LEU A 112 -5.95 -2.96 6.67
N TYR A 113 -6.73 -2.34 5.78
CA TYR A 113 -6.42 -1.04 5.19
C TYR A 113 -6.39 0.08 6.23
N LYS A 114 -7.27 0.05 7.23
CA LYS A 114 -7.29 1.03 8.34
C LYS A 114 -6.06 0.95 9.26
N ARG A 115 -5.28 -0.12 9.17
CA ARG A 115 -4.09 -0.39 9.99
C ARG A 115 -2.80 -0.30 9.18
N ASP A 116 -2.87 0.26 7.97
CA ASP A 116 -1.71 0.41 7.08
C ASP A 116 -1.00 -0.92 6.75
N ASN A 117 -1.73 -2.04 6.78
CA ASN A 117 -1.20 -3.33 6.37
C ASN A 117 -0.99 -3.40 4.85
N ARG A 118 0.08 -4.07 4.40
CA ARG A 118 0.33 -4.29 2.98
C ARG A 118 -0.63 -5.33 2.43
N ILE A 119 -1.42 -4.93 1.43
CA ILE A 119 -2.49 -5.74 0.84
C ILE A 119 -2.26 -5.90 -0.65
N ILE A 120 -2.36 -7.14 -1.15
CA ILE A 120 -2.30 -7.43 -2.59
C ILE A 120 -3.43 -8.37 -3.04
N GLY A 121 -3.68 -8.40 -4.34
CA GLY A 121 -4.60 -9.35 -4.97
C GLY A 121 -3.87 -10.61 -5.49
N PRO A 122 -4.57 -11.75 -5.64
CA PRO A 122 -4.03 -12.95 -6.26
C PRO A 122 -3.38 -12.73 -7.65
N PRO A 123 -3.92 -11.87 -8.54
CA PRO A 123 -3.28 -11.62 -9.83
C PRO A 123 -1.83 -11.11 -9.75
N VAL A 124 -1.49 -10.36 -8.70
CA VAL A 124 -0.11 -9.87 -8.49
C VAL A 124 0.84 -11.04 -8.26
N VAL A 125 0.49 -11.94 -7.36
CA VAL A 125 1.29 -13.12 -7.02
C VAL A 125 1.50 -14.02 -8.24
N LEU A 126 0.42 -14.27 -8.99
CA LEU A 126 0.48 -15.07 -10.22
C LEU A 126 1.37 -14.40 -11.28
N HIS A 127 1.31 -13.07 -11.39
CA HIS A 127 2.15 -12.31 -12.31
C HIS A 127 3.63 -12.40 -11.94
N CYS A 128 3.97 -12.26 -10.66
CA CYS A 128 5.33 -12.41 -10.14
C CYS A 128 5.89 -13.81 -10.45
N ALA A 129 5.12 -14.86 -10.16
CA ALA A 129 5.53 -16.23 -10.47
C ALA A 129 5.70 -16.50 -11.98
N ALA A 130 4.83 -15.95 -12.82
CA ALA A 130 4.95 -16.10 -14.27
C ALA A 130 6.21 -15.41 -14.85
N LYS A 131 6.75 -14.41 -14.14
CA LYS A 131 7.93 -13.65 -14.55
C LYS A 131 9.20 -14.03 -13.80
N ASP A 132 9.12 -14.93 -12.83
CA ASP A 132 10.22 -15.26 -11.91
C ASP A 132 10.76 -14.02 -11.18
N GLU A 133 9.86 -13.11 -10.80
CA GLU A 133 10.19 -11.88 -10.08
C GLU A 133 9.74 -11.99 -8.61
N PRO A 134 10.47 -11.37 -7.66
CA PRO A 134 10.01 -11.27 -6.28
C PRO A 134 8.77 -10.39 -6.17
N LEU A 135 8.03 -10.53 -5.05
CA LEU A 135 6.86 -9.70 -4.79
C LEU A 135 7.23 -8.22 -4.68
N HIS A 136 6.70 -7.40 -5.59
CA HIS A 136 6.95 -5.96 -5.62
C HIS A 136 6.44 -5.28 -4.35
N PHE A 137 7.30 -4.49 -3.70
CA PHE A 137 6.89 -3.63 -2.60
C PHE A 137 5.99 -2.50 -3.12
N SER A 138 4.84 -2.31 -2.48
CA SER A 138 3.93 -1.22 -2.80
C SER A 138 3.33 -0.64 -1.52
N CYS A 139 3.42 0.69 -1.37
CA CYS A 139 2.87 1.39 -0.22
C CYS A 139 1.33 1.46 -0.25
N ARG A 140 0.72 1.12 -1.39
CA ARG A 140 -0.74 1.13 -1.60
C ARG A 140 -1.23 -0.30 -1.85
N PRO A 141 -2.50 -0.61 -1.51
CA PRO A 141 -3.09 -1.89 -1.86
C PRO A 141 -3.10 -2.10 -3.37
N LEU A 142 -2.58 -3.25 -3.83
CA LEU A 142 -2.42 -3.57 -5.25
C LEU A 142 -3.17 -4.85 -5.61
N TYR A 143 -4.30 -4.73 -6.31
CA TYR A 143 -5.10 -5.87 -6.76
C TYR A 143 -4.48 -6.58 -7.96
N CYS A 144 -4.01 -5.83 -8.96
CA CYS A 144 -3.35 -6.37 -10.15
C CYS A 144 -2.34 -5.36 -10.72
N THR A 145 -1.52 -5.79 -11.68
CA THR A 145 -0.46 -4.97 -12.30
C THR A 145 -0.87 -4.37 -13.65
N ALA A 146 -2.16 -4.37 -13.98
CA ALA A 146 -2.67 -3.99 -15.32
C ALA A 146 -2.31 -2.55 -15.74
N MET A 147 -2.11 -1.65 -14.77
CA MET A 147 -1.82 -0.24 -15.00
C MET A 147 -0.49 0.20 -14.36
N LEU A 148 0.40 -0.72 -13.98
CA LEU A 148 1.62 -0.43 -13.22
C LEU A 148 2.52 0.65 -13.84
N SER A 149 2.50 0.79 -15.17
CA SER A 149 3.31 1.76 -15.92
C SER A 149 2.49 2.91 -16.53
N LEU A 150 1.23 3.07 -16.11
CA LEU A 150 0.35 4.09 -16.65
C LEU A 150 0.22 5.29 -15.70
N SER A 151 0.21 6.48 -16.29
CA SER A 151 -0.07 7.74 -15.61
C SER A 151 -1.31 8.38 -16.24
N LEU A 152 -2.34 8.59 -15.44
CA LEU A 152 -3.66 9.03 -15.91
C LEU A 152 -3.94 10.46 -15.45
N CYS A 153 -4.63 11.21 -16.30
CA CYS A 153 -5.23 12.49 -15.93
C CYS A 153 -6.74 12.39 -16.14
N PHE A 154 -7.52 12.69 -15.10
CA PHE A 154 -8.98 12.69 -15.18
C PHE A 154 -9.49 14.09 -15.46
N THR A 155 -10.37 14.22 -16.46
CA THR A 155 -11.04 15.49 -16.79
C THR A 155 -12.54 15.29 -16.99
N GLY A 156 -13.32 16.36 -16.84
CA GLY A 156 -14.76 16.33 -17.13
C GLY A 156 -15.65 15.68 -16.05
N PHE A 157 -15.10 15.24 -14.92
CA PHE A 157 -15.89 14.67 -13.82
C PHE A 157 -16.54 15.74 -12.94
N ARG A 158 -17.88 15.71 -12.85
CA ARG A 158 -18.64 16.59 -11.94
C ARG A 158 -18.93 15.96 -10.58
N ASN A 159 -18.99 14.62 -10.52
CA ASN A 159 -19.27 13.88 -9.29
C ASN A 159 -17.97 13.49 -8.58
N LYS A 160 -17.76 14.04 -7.37
CA LYS A 160 -16.58 13.79 -6.55
C LYS A 160 -16.47 12.34 -6.05
N GLU A 161 -17.59 11.67 -5.79
CA GLU A 161 -17.61 10.27 -5.32
C GLU A 161 -17.13 9.33 -6.41
N VAL A 162 -17.66 9.47 -7.62
CA VAL A 162 -17.23 8.71 -8.80
C VAL A 162 -15.75 8.93 -9.08
N MET A 163 -15.27 10.17 -8.95
CA MET A 163 -13.86 10.49 -9.12
C MET A 163 -12.98 9.78 -8.08
N LYS A 164 -13.37 9.75 -6.80
CA LYS A 164 -12.64 9.00 -5.76
C LYS A 164 -12.60 7.50 -6.04
N THR A 165 -13.72 6.92 -6.48
CA THR A 165 -13.77 5.50 -6.85
C THR A 165 -12.84 5.18 -8.02
N LEU A 166 -12.82 6.01 -9.06
CA LEU A 166 -11.90 5.87 -10.20
C LEU A 166 -10.43 5.97 -9.78
N VAL A 167 -10.12 6.96 -8.94
CA VAL A 167 -8.77 7.15 -8.39
C VAL A 167 -8.31 5.89 -7.65
N ASN A 168 -9.15 5.36 -6.75
CA ASN A 168 -8.83 4.16 -5.99
C ASN A 168 -8.64 2.95 -6.91
N LEU A 169 -9.50 2.78 -7.91
CA LEU A 169 -9.39 1.66 -8.85
C LEU A 169 -8.09 1.71 -9.66
N VAL A 170 -7.70 2.89 -10.15
CA VAL A 170 -6.42 3.06 -10.86
C VAL A 170 -5.26 2.68 -9.96
N HIS A 171 -5.27 3.12 -8.70
CA HIS A 171 -4.23 2.77 -7.74
C HIS A 171 -4.19 1.26 -7.45
N HIS A 172 -5.34 0.60 -7.30
CA HIS A 172 -5.41 -0.84 -7.12
C HIS A 172 -4.91 -1.63 -8.35
N MET A 173 -4.87 -1.01 -9.53
CA MET A 173 -4.26 -1.61 -10.72
C MET A 173 -2.79 -1.21 -10.92
N GLY A 174 -2.20 -0.48 -9.97
CA GLY A 174 -0.80 -0.04 -10.01
C GLY A 174 -0.56 1.30 -10.72
N GLY A 175 -1.63 1.96 -11.19
CA GLY A 175 -1.52 3.23 -11.91
C GLY A 175 -1.26 4.44 -11.02
N THR A 176 -0.69 5.48 -11.64
CA THR A 176 -0.49 6.80 -11.04
C THR A 176 -1.44 7.82 -11.64
N ILE A 177 -1.75 8.89 -10.90
CA ILE A 177 -2.66 9.94 -11.36
C ILE A 177 -1.96 11.28 -11.25
N ARG A 178 -1.97 12.03 -12.35
CA ARG A 178 -1.45 13.39 -12.43
C ARG A 178 -2.61 14.39 -12.43
N LYS A 179 -2.36 15.53 -11.79
CA LYS A 179 -3.29 16.66 -11.76
C LYS A 179 -3.36 17.34 -13.13
N ASP A 180 -2.24 17.41 -13.83
CA ASP A 180 -2.06 18.10 -15.10
C ASP A 180 -1.52 17.15 -16.18
N PHE A 181 -1.66 17.53 -17.45
CA PHE A 181 -1.25 16.77 -18.64
C PHE A 181 0.23 16.94 -18.97
#